data_AF-A0A959LHT7-F1
#
_entry.id   AF-A0A959LHT7-F1
#
_cell.length_a   1.000
_cell.length_b   1.000
_cell.length_c   1.000
_cell.angle_alpha   90.00
_cell.angle_beta   90.00
_cell.angle_gamma   90.00
#
_symmetry.space_group_name_H-M   'P 1'
#
loop_
_entity.id
_entity.type
_entity.pdbx_description
1 polymer ?
#
loop_
_entity_poly.entity_id
_entity_poly.type
_entity_poly.pdbx_seq_one_letter_code
_entity_poly.pdbx_strand_id
1 'polypeptide(L)'
;MRMDQQDIDDLIGFLTDSLARMEACERQGAVYIDQVSPHYQESARNLLHYLSLRTHDLRPLQERLASLGISSISHSERYTRTNVQNVLTLLHLVNGATMEEAKAGGLGLHLGFPRSKQRLQEHTAALFGPERHAGHTRIMVTLPSEAAEDDTLIHTLVEMGVEILRINCGHDDSTAWKKMIDRIQAARERCAHNVLIYMDLAGPKIRTGKVVPRWSSKGKRKDGFIPLQEGELIQVWKQLEWGEPAIYSDEGALVALARIGLSLPELFDQVSRGDRIWFDDGKIGGVIEEISPEWWTVRITMTAPDGAKLRSEKGINLPDSNLALPSLTEEDRRTLPFIAEHADMVGYSFVQRREDVEALQQALHYLGRPDLGIILKIETRLAFDNLPTLLLTAMKSPKVGVMIARGDLAVEVGWSRIAEVQEEIGWLCEAAHIPNIWATQVLENLAKTGLATRAEITDAVAAVRAECAMLNKGPYIVKAVKTLQKIDDRMDAHQYKKKPYLRPLRVAQDFLLSLPGPSDVN
;
A
#
# COMPACT_ATOMS: atom_id res chain seq x y z
N MET A 1 -31.72 -24.32 7.68
CA MET A 1 -33.04 -23.89 7.16
C MET A 1 -33.06 -24.27 5.69
N ARG A 2 -34.03 -25.06 5.19
CA ARG A 2 -34.14 -25.25 3.74
C ARG A 2 -34.56 -23.90 3.17
N MET A 3 -33.76 -23.32 2.28
CA MET A 3 -34.18 -22.15 1.50
C MET A 3 -35.46 -22.53 0.75
N ASP A 4 -36.44 -21.65 0.76
CA ASP A 4 -37.66 -21.84 0.01
C ASP A 4 -37.51 -21.34 -1.44
N GLN A 5 -38.57 -21.53 -2.24
CA GLN A 5 -38.60 -21.11 -3.63
C GLN A 5 -38.43 -19.59 -3.78
N GLN A 6 -39.05 -18.82 -2.87
CA GLN A 6 -38.97 -17.35 -2.86
C GLN A 6 -37.54 -16.89 -2.62
N ASP A 7 -36.80 -17.59 -1.75
CA ASP A 7 -35.41 -17.27 -1.47
C ASP A 7 -34.52 -17.37 -2.72
N ILE A 8 -34.73 -18.39 -3.54
CA ILE A 8 -33.98 -18.60 -4.79
C ILE A 8 -34.34 -17.52 -5.81
N ASP A 9 -35.64 -17.22 -5.95
CA ASP A 9 -36.12 -16.20 -6.88
C ASP A 9 -35.60 -14.79 -6.52
N ASP A 10 -35.52 -14.45 -5.22
CA ASP A 10 -34.94 -13.20 -4.73
C ASP A 10 -33.44 -13.09 -5.06
N LEU A 11 -32.68 -14.18 -4.93
CA LEU A 11 -31.25 -14.21 -5.29
C LEU A 11 -31.06 -14.03 -6.79
N ILE A 12 -31.87 -14.71 -7.61
CA ILE A 12 -31.89 -14.56 -9.07
C ILE A 12 -32.18 -13.10 -9.43
N GLY A 13 -33.21 -12.50 -8.84
CA GLY A 13 -33.57 -11.10 -9.08
C GLY A 13 -32.42 -10.15 -8.76
N PHE A 14 -31.83 -10.27 -7.56
CA PHE A 14 -30.72 -9.40 -7.14
C PHE A 14 -29.50 -9.50 -8.07
N LEU A 15 -29.10 -10.71 -8.47
CA LEU A 15 -27.94 -10.91 -9.34
C LEU A 15 -28.22 -10.48 -10.77
N THR A 16 -29.45 -10.65 -11.26
CA THR A 16 -29.90 -10.14 -12.56
C THR A 16 -29.81 -8.62 -12.60
N ASP A 17 -30.33 -7.94 -11.58
CA ASP A 17 -30.22 -6.49 -11.46
C ASP A 17 -28.77 -6.03 -11.33
N SER A 18 -27.94 -6.81 -10.63
CA SER A 18 -26.51 -6.53 -10.51
C SER A 18 -25.81 -6.57 -11.87
N LEU A 19 -26.13 -7.53 -12.74
CA LEU A 19 -25.60 -7.58 -14.11
C LEU A 19 -26.04 -6.37 -14.93
N ALA A 20 -27.32 -5.98 -14.85
CA ALA A 20 -27.83 -4.80 -15.55
C ALA A 20 -27.12 -3.51 -15.09
N ARG A 21 -26.87 -3.36 -13.78
CA ARG A 21 -26.08 -2.24 -13.23
C ARG A 21 -24.63 -2.24 -13.71
N MET A 22 -23.97 -3.40 -13.77
CA MET A 22 -22.62 -3.52 -14.30
C MET A 22 -22.53 -3.05 -15.76
N GLU A 23 -23.51 -3.40 -16.60
CA GLU A 23 -23.55 -2.94 -17.99
C GLU A 23 -23.78 -1.44 -18.10
N ALA A 24 -24.67 -0.89 -17.27
CA ALA A 24 -24.88 0.54 -17.21
C ALA A 24 -23.61 1.29 -16.76
N CYS A 25 -22.92 0.76 -15.75
CA CYS A 25 -21.65 1.28 -15.25
C CYS A 25 -20.55 1.22 -16.32
N GLU A 26 -20.44 0.12 -17.06
CA GLU A 26 -19.49 0.00 -18.18
C GLU A 26 -19.78 1.03 -19.28
N ARG A 27 -21.05 1.22 -19.65
CA ARG A 27 -21.44 2.26 -20.64
C ARG A 27 -21.11 3.67 -20.16
N GLN A 28 -21.36 3.98 -18.88
CA GLN A 28 -21.03 5.28 -18.29
C GLN A 28 -19.51 5.50 -18.18
N GLY A 29 -18.77 4.44 -17.85
CA GLY A 29 -17.32 4.45 -17.71
C GLY A 29 -16.55 4.26 -19.02
N ALA A 30 -17.22 4.17 -20.17
CA ALA A 30 -16.60 3.95 -21.48
C ALA A 30 -15.48 4.97 -21.77
N VAL A 31 -15.68 6.23 -21.37
CA VAL A 31 -14.66 7.29 -21.51
C VAL A 31 -13.35 6.96 -20.80
N TYR A 32 -13.39 6.25 -19.68
CA TYR A 32 -12.19 5.79 -18.98
C TYR A 32 -11.59 4.57 -19.68
N ILE A 33 -12.42 3.58 -20.04
CA ILE A 33 -11.98 2.35 -20.71
C ILE A 33 -11.29 2.64 -22.05
N ASP A 34 -11.80 3.58 -22.83
CA ASP A 34 -11.27 3.90 -24.15
C ASP A 34 -9.93 4.64 -24.09
N GLN A 35 -9.61 5.26 -22.95
CA GLN A 35 -8.37 6.01 -22.75
C GLN A 35 -7.23 5.16 -22.16
N VAL A 36 -7.53 4.01 -21.54
CA VAL A 36 -6.46 3.16 -20.97
C VAL A 36 -5.62 2.50 -22.07
N SER A 37 -4.40 2.10 -21.71
CA SER A 37 -3.57 1.27 -22.58
C SER A 37 -4.32 -0.01 -22.97
N PRO A 38 -4.15 -0.52 -24.21
CA PRO A 38 -4.79 -1.78 -24.66
C PRO A 38 -4.60 -2.96 -23.70
N HIS A 39 -3.49 -2.99 -22.95
CA HIS A 39 -3.21 -4.02 -21.94
C HIS A 39 -4.20 -4.01 -20.77
N TYR A 40 -4.77 -2.85 -20.41
CA TYR A 40 -5.66 -2.68 -19.26
C TYR A 40 -7.15 -2.60 -19.61
N GLN A 41 -7.57 -2.69 -20.88
CA GLN A 41 -8.99 -2.53 -21.24
C GLN A 41 -9.92 -3.54 -20.54
N GLU A 42 -9.54 -4.83 -20.47
CA GLU A 42 -10.30 -5.85 -19.73
C GLU A 42 -10.31 -5.57 -18.23
N SER A 43 -9.21 -5.01 -17.72
CA SER A 43 -9.02 -4.70 -16.31
C SER A 43 -9.82 -3.49 -15.85
N ALA A 44 -9.87 -2.44 -16.67
CA ALA A 44 -10.70 -1.26 -16.43
C ALA A 44 -12.19 -1.63 -16.40
N ARG A 45 -12.65 -2.46 -17.35
CA ARG A 45 -14.03 -2.99 -17.36
C ARG A 45 -14.33 -3.78 -16.07
N ASN A 46 -13.46 -4.73 -15.71
CA ASN A 46 -13.68 -5.55 -14.53
C ASN A 46 -13.66 -4.72 -13.23
N LEU A 47 -12.79 -3.70 -13.12
CA LEU A 47 -12.79 -2.76 -12.00
C LEU A 47 -14.14 -2.04 -11.86
N LEU A 48 -14.70 -1.53 -12.96
CA LEU A 48 -16.01 -0.87 -12.94
C LEU A 48 -17.13 -1.84 -12.54
N HIS A 49 -17.10 -3.09 -13.04
CA HIS A 49 -18.06 -4.11 -12.61
C HIS A 49 -17.94 -4.43 -11.11
N TYR A 50 -16.72 -4.53 -10.60
CA TYR A 50 -16.46 -4.76 -9.17
C TYR A 50 -16.96 -3.61 -8.30
N LEU A 51 -16.65 -2.37 -8.69
CA LEU A 51 -17.15 -1.18 -8.00
C LEU A 51 -18.68 -1.17 -7.99
N SER A 52 -19.32 -1.44 -9.13
CA SER A 52 -20.78 -1.54 -9.23
C SER A 52 -21.36 -2.60 -8.28
N LEU A 53 -20.72 -3.76 -8.15
CA LEU A 53 -21.18 -4.82 -7.24
C LEU A 53 -21.04 -4.42 -5.77
N ARG A 54 -19.92 -3.78 -5.43
CA ARG A 54 -19.54 -3.41 -4.05
C ARG A 54 -20.26 -2.19 -3.49
N THR A 55 -21.16 -1.58 -4.27
CA THR A 55 -22.11 -0.55 -3.76
C THR A 55 -23.20 -1.12 -2.86
N HIS A 56 -23.32 -2.45 -2.75
CA HIS A 56 -24.34 -3.14 -1.95
C HIS A 56 -23.69 -4.03 -0.87
N ASP A 57 -24.38 -4.24 0.24
CA ASP A 57 -23.96 -5.20 1.26
C ASP A 57 -24.24 -6.64 0.77
N LEU A 58 -23.18 -7.36 0.43
CA LEU A 58 -23.27 -8.72 -0.11
C LEU A 58 -23.30 -9.79 0.97
N ARG A 59 -23.12 -9.47 2.26
CA ARG A 59 -23.01 -10.49 3.33
C ARG A 59 -24.27 -11.36 3.43
N PRO A 60 -25.50 -10.82 3.43
CA PRO A 60 -26.70 -11.66 3.48
C PRO A 60 -26.81 -12.59 2.27
N LEU A 61 -26.42 -12.11 1.09
CA LEU A 61 -26.40 -12.90 -0.14
C LEU A 61 -25.35 -14.01 -0.09
N GLN A 62 -24.15 -13.72 0.44
CA GLN A 62 -23.08 -14.70 0.60
C GLN A 62 -23.48 -15.87 1.50
N GLU A 63 -24.14 -15.60 2.62
CA GLU A 63 -24.60 -16.65 3.54
C GLU A 63 -25.65 -17.56 2.88
N ARG A 64 -26.62 -16.96 2.17
CA ARG A 64 -27.66 -17.70 1.45
C ARG A 64 -27.07 -18.56 0.35
N LEU A 65 -26.20 -17.99 -0.49
CA LEU A 65 -25.52 -18.75 -1.55
C LEU A 65 -24.63 -19.87 -1.00
N ALA A 66 -23.91 -19.63 0.10
CA ALA A 66 -23.10 -20.66 0.76
C ALA A 66 -23.96 -21.82 1.29
N SER A 67 -25.18 -21.54 1.76
CA SER A 67 -26.14 -22.58 2.20
C SER A 67 -26.60 -23.50 1.05
N LEU A 68 -26.53 -23.02 -0.19
CA LEU A 68 -26.75 -23.81 -1.42
C LEU A 68 -25.47 -24.48 -1.95
N GLY A 69 -24.32 -24.29 -1.30
CA GLY A 69 -23.01 -24.73 -1.80
C GLY A 69 -22.43 -23.84 -2.92
N ILE A 70 -23.02 -22.67 -3.18
CA ILE A 70 -22.60 -21.73 -4.23
C ILE A 70 -21.73 -20.61 -3.61
N SER A 71 -20.50 -20.91 -3.21
CA SER A 71 -19.68 -19.96 -2.39
C SER A 71 -18.74 -19.04 -3.17
N SER A 72 -18.76 -19.06 -4.51
CA SER A 72 -17.72 -18.43 -5.33
C SER A 72 -17.74 -16.88 -5.38
N ILE A 73 -18.82 -16.23 -4.92
CA ILE A 73 -18.96 -14.77 -5.02
C ILE A 73 -18.03 -13.98 -4.10
N SER A 74 -17.54 -14.61 -3.02
CA SER A 74 -16.58 -14.03 -2.08
C SER A 74 -15.18 -13.81 -2.66
N HIS A 75 -14.91 -14.37 -3.84
CA HIS A 75 -13.63 -14.26 -4.57
C HIS A 75 -13.86 -13.80 -6.01
N SER A 76 -14.81 -12.90 -6.21
CA SER A 76 -15.25 -12.43 -7.53
C SER A 76 -14.39 -11.30 -8.10
N GLU A 77 -13.49 -10.70 -7.31
CA GLU A 77 -12.81 -9.42 -7.59
C GLU A 77 -12.27 -9.36 -9.02
N ARG A 78 -11.45 -10.35 -9.41
CA ARG A 78 -10.74 -10.39 -10.70
C ARG A 78 -11.60 -10.75 -11.94
N TYR A 79 -12.86 -11.16 -11.77
CA TYR A 79 -13.70 -11.65 -12.88
C TYR A 79 -15.18 -11.46 -12.57
N THR A 80 -15.52 -10.28 -12.07
CA THR A 80 -16.74 -10.00 -11.31
C THR A 80 -18.00 -10.36 -12.10
N ARG A 81 -18.13 -9.83 -13.32
CA ARG A 81 -19.31 -10.07 -14.16
C ARG A 81 -19.49 -11.57 -14.47
N THR A 82 -18.42 -12.23 -14.91
CA THR A 82 -18.45 -13.66 -15.23
C THR A 82 -18.76 -14.51 -13.99
N ASN A 83 -18.24 -14.14 -12.82
CA ASN A 83 -18.57 -14.81 -11.58
C ASN A 83 -20.07 -14.70 -11.26
N VAL A 84 -20.64 -13.50 -11.34
CA VAL A 84 -22.08 -13.28 -11.12
C VAL A 84 -22.92 -14.08 -12.12
N GLN A 85 -22.54 -14.10 -13.40
CA GLN A 85 -23.22 -14.92 -14.42
C GLN A 85 -23.16 -16.42 -14.10
N ASN A 86 -22.01 -16.92 -13.63
CA ASN A 86 -21.86 -18.32 -13.24
C ASN A 86 -22.77 -18.65 -12.04
N VAL A 87 -22.81 -17.79 -11.02
CA VAL A 87 -23.69 -17.96 -9.86
C VAL A 87 -25.16 -17.94 -10.28
N LEU A 88 -25.56 -17.00 -11.14
CA LEU A 88 -26.91 -16.89 -11.67
C LEU A 88 -27.31 -18.15 -12.45
N THR A 89 -26.41 -18.68 -13.28
CA THR A 89 -26.63 -19.94 -14.01
C THR A 89 -26.90 -21.10 -13.03
N LEU A 90 -26.08 -21.22 -11.98
CA LEU A 90 -26.28 -22.26 -10.97
C LEU A 90 -27.60 -22.10 -10.23
N LEU A 91 -28.00 -20.87 -9.90
CA LEU A 91 -29.30 -20.62 -9.28
C LEU A 91 -30.46 -21.00 -10.20
N HIS A 92 -30.42 -20.67 -11.49
CA HIS A 92 -31.45 -21.11 -12.44
C HIS A 92 -31.56 -22.64 -12.52
N LEU A 93 -30.42 -23.35 -12.53
CA LEU A 93 -30.41 -24.82 -12.52
C LEU A 93 -31.02 -25.38 -11.22
N VAL A 94 -30.67 -24.79 -10.07
CA VAL A 94 -31.29 -25.12 -8.78
C VAL A 94 -32.80 -24.81 -8.80
N ASN A 95 -33.20 -23.80 -9.56
CA ASN A 95 -34.60 -23.42 -9.80
C ASN A 95 -35.34 -24.29 -10.83
N GLY A 96 -34.74 -25.39 -11.29
CA GLY A 96 -35.36 -26.34 -12.22
C GLY A 96 -35.21 -25.99 -13.70
N ALA A 97 -34.45 -24.95 -14.06
CA ALA A 97 -34.13 -24.68 -15.46
C ALA A 97 -33.22 -25.76 -16.05
N THR A 98 -33.34 -26.00 -17.34
CA THR A 98 -32.38 -26.79 -18.11
C THR A 98 -31.06 -26.03 -18.28
N MET A 99 -30.00 -26.75 -18.67
CA MET A 99 -28.71 -26.15 -18.97
C MET A 99 -28.77 -25.16 -20.15
N GLU A 100 -29.67 -25.39 -21.12
CA GLU A 100 -29.85 -24.46 -22.24
C GLU A 100 -30.54 -23.17 -21.79
N GLU A 101 -31.62 -23.28 -21.00
CA GLU A 101 -32.33 -22.13 -20.43
C GLU A 101 -31.43 -21.31 -19.50
N ALA A 102 -30.67 -21.97 -18.62
CA ALA A 102 -29.75 -21.30 -17.70
C ALA A 102 -28.60 -20.58 -18.42
N LYS A 103 -28.19 -21.05 -19.61
CA LYS A 103 -27.14 -20.45 -20.44
C LYS A 103 -27.63 -19.34 -21.37
N ALA A 104 -28.94 -19.25 -21.61
CA ALA A 104 -29.53 -18.27 -22.52
C ALA A 104 -29.20 -16.82 -22.11
N GLY A 105 -28.84 -16.58 -20.84
CA GLY A 105 -28.35 -15.29 -20.31
C GLY A 105 -26.91 -14.89 -20.68
N GLY A 106 -26.24 -15.60 -21.60
CA GLY A 106 -24.97 -15.13 -22.18
C GLY A 106 -23.71 -15.62 -21.46
N LEU A 107 -23.60 -16.93 -21.23
CA LEU A 107 -22.33 -17.58 -20.86
C LEU A 107 -21.42 -17.68 -22.10
N GLY A 108 -20.39 -16.84 -22.21
CA GLY A 108 -19.34 -17.13 -23.20
C GLY A 108 -18.38 -16.03 -23.66
N LEU A 109 -18.57 -14.75 -23.31
CA LEU A 109 -17.79 -13.66 -23.94
C LEU A 109 -16.95 -12.81 -22.98
N HIS A 110 -16.95 -13.13 -21.68
CA HIS A 110 -16.32 -12.28 -20.66
C HIS A 110 -15.14 -12.96 -19.97
N LEU A 111 -14.30 -12.14 -19.32
CA LEU A 111 -13.09 -12.56 -18.62
C LEU A 111 -13.38 -13.66 -17.59
N GLY A 112 -12.88 -14.87 -17.80
CA GLY A 112 -13.05 -16.00 -16.87
C GLY A 112 -11.98 -16.08 -15.77
N PHE A 113 -12.15 -17.01 -14.83
CA PHE A 113 -11.20 -17.22 -13.72
C PHE A 113 -9.76 -17.54 -14.17
N PRO A 114 -9.50 -18.46 -15.13
CA PRO A 114 -8.13 -18.73 -15.58
C PRO A 114 -7.49 -17.51 -16.23
N ARG A 115 -8.24 -16.80 -17.09
CA ARG A 115 -7.75 -15.63 -17.81
C ARG A 115 -7.47 -14.45 -16.87
N SER A 116 -8.33 -14.19 -15.89
CA SER A 116 -8.11 -13.13 -14.89
C SER A 116 -6.86 -13.38 -14.03
N LYS A 117 -6.62 -14.64 -13.61
CA LYS A 117 -5.35 -15.00 -12.95
C LYS A 117 -4.15 -14.71 -13.85
N GLN A 118 -4.23 -15.13 -15.12
CA GLN A 118 -3.18 -14.88 -16.10
C GLN A 118 -2.96 -13.37 -16.32
N ARG A 119 -4.01 -12.56 -16.39
CA ARG A 119 -3.91 -11.10 -16.56
C ARG A 119 -3.12 -10.43 -15.45
N LEU A 120 -3.44 -10.76 -14.21
CA LEU A 120 -2.66 -10.25 -13.09
C LEU A 120 -1.20 -10.69 -13.18
N GLN A 121 -0.93 -11.96 -13.51
CA GLN A 121 0.45 -12.46 -13.68
C GLN A 121 1.20 -11.75 -14.82
N GLU A 122 0.53 -11.47 -15.94
CA GLU A 122 1.08 -10.70 -17.07
C GLU A 122 1.47 -9.28 -16.63
N HIS A 123 0.59 -8.58 -15.91
CA HIS A 123 0.89 -7.23 -15.40
C HIS A 123 2.00 -7.23 -14.34
N THR A 124 1.98 -8.20 -13.42
CA THR A 124 3.04 -8.39 -12.43
C THR A 124 4.38 -8.64 -13.11
N ALA A 125 4.43 -9.51 -14.12
CA ALA A 125 5.67 -9.81 -14.83
C ALA A 125 6.17 -8.62 -15.66
N ALA A 126 5.27 -7.84 -16.25
CA ALA A 126 5.62 -6.64 -17.00
C ALA A 126 6.22 -5.53 -16.12
N LEU A 127 5.81 -5.46 -14.85
CA LEU A 127 6.25 -4.43 -13.91
C LEU A 127 7.43 -4.88 -13.02
N PHE A 128 7.32 -6.04 -12.39
CA PHE A 128 8.28 -6.57 -11.41
C PHE A 128 9.19 -7.67 -11.97
N GLY A 129 9.05 -8.02 -13.25
CA GLY A 129 9.79 -9.11 -13.87
C GLY A 129 9.18 -10.50 -13.60
N PRO A 130 9.72 -11.53 -14.28
CA PRO A 130 9.22 -12.89 -14.19
C PRO A 130 9.39 -13.46 -12.77
N GLU A 131 8.57 -14.45 -12.43
CA GLU A 131 8.64 -15.18 -11.15
C GLU A 131 9.91 -16.03 -11.10
N ARG A 132 10.61 -16.05 -9.96
CA ARG A 132 11.96 -16.65 -9.85
C ARG A 132 12.10 -17.77 -8.83
N HIS A 133 11.24 -17.83 -7.84
CA HIS A 133 11.27 -18.83 -6.79
C HIS A 133 9.91 -19.50 -6.60
N ALA A 134 9.87 -20.53 -5.76
CA ALA A 134 8.64 -21.22 -5.37
C ALA A 134 7.80 -20.30 -4.48
N GLY A 135 7.02 -19.41 -5.10
CA GLY A 135 6.23 -18.41 -4.39
C GLY A 135 5.92 -17.24 -5.32
N HIS A 136 4.74 -16.67 -5.15
CA HIS A 136 4.22 -15.66 -6.06
C HIS A 136 4.68 -14.22 -5.73
N THR A 137 5.36 -14.01 -4.59
CA THR A 137 5.69 -12.67 -4.06
C THR A 137 7.11 -12.25 -4.41
N ARG A 138 7.31 -11.09 -5.06
CA ARG A 138 8.64 -10.52 -5.27
C ARG A 138 9.13 -9.79 -4.03
N ILE A 139 10.43 -9.78 -3.77
CA ILE A 139 11.01 -9.05 -2.64
C ILE A 139 11.64 -7.76 -3.14
N MET A 140 11.19 -6.65 -2.55
CA MET A 140 11.80 -5.33 -2.70
C MET A 140 12.58 -4.96 -1.45
N VAL A 141 13.82 -4.49 -1.59
CA VAL A 141 14.67 -4.05 -0.47
C VAL A 141 15.09 -2.59 -0.64
N THR A 142 14.86 -1.77 0.38
CA THR A 142 15.36 -0.39 0.41
C THR A 142 16.87 -0.37 0.69
N LEU A 143 17.63 0.30 -0.18
CA LEU A 143 19.05 0.49 0.02
C LEU A 143 19.34 1.56 1.09
N PRO A 144 20.26 1.30 2.03
CA PRO A 144 20.78 2.33 2.93
C PRO A 144 21.79 3.25 2.21
N SER A 145 22.05 4.44 2.75
CA SER A 145 22.99 5.41 2.17
C SER A 145 24.39 4.81 2.03
N GLU A 146 24.78 3.96 2.99
CA GLU A 146 26.04 3.22 3.03
C GLU A 146 26.22 2.28 1.82
N ALA A 147 25.13 1.87 1.15
CA ALA A 147 25.20 1.05 -0.07
C ALA A 147 25.83 1.81 -1.26
N ALA A 148 25.93 3.14 -1.19
CA ALA A 148 26.70 3.92 -2.16
C ALA A 148 28.22 3.69 -2.04
N GLU A 149 28.69 3.13 -0.92
CA GLU A 149 30.11 2.86 -0.67
C GLU A 149 30.40 1.36 -0.45
N ASP A 150 29.45 0.59 0.09
CA ASP A 150 29.58 -0.85 0.35
C ASP A 150 28.99 -1.72 -0.79
N ASP A 151 29.88 -2.33 -1.58
CA ASP A 151 29.52 -3.26 -2.65
C ASP A 151 29.02 -4.63 -2.13
N THR A 152 29.46 -5.02 -0.93
CA THR A 152 29.19 -6.35 -0.36
C THR A 152 27.70 -6.56 -0.14
N LEU A 153 27.00 -5.52 0.35
CA LEU A 153 25.58 -5.58 0.62
C LEU A 153 24.77 -5.82 -0.66
N ILE A 154 24.99 -5.01 -1.70
CA ILE A 154 24.26 -5.12 -2.97
C ILE A 154 24.50 -6.49 -3.59
N HIS A 155 25.76 -6.93 -3.68
CA HIS A 155 26.10 -8.25 -4.22
C HIS A 155 25.39 -9.37 -3.47
N THR A 156 25.41 -9.33 -2.13
CA THR A 156 24.74 -10.35 -1.29
C THR A 156 23.24 -10.38 -1.54
N LEU A 157 22.58 -9.22 -1.67
CA LEU A 157 21.14 -9.16 -1.94
C LEU A 157 20.79 -9.73 -3.32
N VAL A 158 21.59 -9.41 -4.34
CA VAL A 158 21.38 -9.91 -5.71
C VAL A 158 21.63 -11.42 -5.80
N GLU A 159 22.69 -11.94 -5.17
CA GLU A 159 22.96 -13.38 -5.08
C GLU A 159 21.86 -14.15 -4.36
N MET A 160 21.22 -13.54 -3.36
CA MET A 160 20.07 -14.12 -2.67
C MET A 160 18.77 -14.12 -3.47
N GLY A 161 18.78 -13.52 -4.66
CA GLY A 161 17.63 -13.48 -5.56
C GLY A 161 16.65 -12.35 -5.28
N VAL A 162 17.03 -11.28 -4.56
CA VAL A 162 16.16 -10.09 -4.43
C VAL A 162 15.83 -9.54 -5.82
N GLU A 163 14.54 -9.35 -6.09
CA GLU A 163 14.09 -8.94 -7.43
C GLU A 163 14.10 -7.43 -7.63
N ILE A 164 13.93 -6.64 -6.57
CA ILE A 164 13.85 -5.18 -6.71
C ILE A 164 14.68 -4.48 -5.62
N LEU A 165 15.54 -3.56 -6.03
CA LEU A 165 16.27 -2.67 -5.13
C LEU A 165 15.67 -1.27 -5.22
N ARG A 166 15.27 -0.76 -4.05
CA ARG A 166 14.65 0.55 -3.88
C ARG A 166 15.68 1.59 -3.48
N ILE A 167 15.72 2.70 -4.21
CA ILE A 167 16.45 3.93 -3.84
C ILE A 167 15.41 5.02 -3.52
N ASN A 168 15.44 5.53 -2.30
CA ASN A 168 14.51 6.57 -1.85
C ASN A 168 15.10 7.96 -2.14
N CYS A 169 14.52 8.69 -3.09
CA CYS A 169 15.05 9.99 -3.50
C CYS A 169 14.73 11.13 -2.53
N GLY A 170 13.96 10.88 -1.47
CA GLY A 170 13.81 11.82 -0.34
C GLY A 170 15.03 11.85 0.59
N HIS A 171 16.07 11.07 0.28
CA HIS A 171 17.35 11.03 0.99
C HIS A 171 18.51 10.97 -0.03
N ASP A 172 19.70 11.35 0.44
CA ASP A 172 20.93 11.36 -0.35
C ASP A 172 20.82 12.27 -1.60
N ASP A 173 21.72 12.12 -2.57
CA ASP A 173 21.77 12.92 -3.79
C ASP A 173 22.04 12.06 -5.03
N SER A 174 21.97 12.67 -6.22
CA SER A 174 22.19 11.98 -7.49
C SER A 174 23.56 11.33 -7.61
N THR A 175 24.58 11.82 -6.90
CA THR A 175 25.92 11.21 -6.89
C THR A 175 25.88 9.89 -6.12
N ALA A 176 25.26 9.88 -4.94
CA ALA A 176 25.07 8.68 -4.14
C ALA A 176 24.17 7.65 -4.86
N TRP A 177 23.05 8.10 -5.45
CA TRP A 177 22.16 7.21 -6.20
C TRP A 177 22.88 6.59 -7.39
N LYS A 178 23.68 7.36 -8.15
CA LYS A 178 24.45 6.84 -9.29
C LYS A 178 25.44 5.78 -8.84
N LYS A 179 26.14 5.99 -7.73
CA LYS A 179 27.05 4.99 -7.13
C LYS A 179 26.33 3.69 -6.75
N MET A 180 25.12 3.77 -6.22
CA MET A 180 24.30 2.58 -5.95
C MET A 180 23.91 1.88 -7.26
N ILE A 181 23.43 2.62 -8.26
CA ILE A 181 23.05 2.10 -9.58
C ILE A 181 24.22 1.38 -10.26
N ASP A 182 25.41 1.96 -10.25
CA ASP A 182 26.60 1.38 -10.88
C ASP A 182 27.01 0.05 -10.23
N ARG A 183 26.87 -0.06 -8.90
CA ARG A 183 27.07 -1.32 -8.17
C ARG A 183 25.99 -2.35 -8.49
N ILE A 184 24.74 -1.92 -8.60
CA ILE A 184 23.64 -2.80 -9.04
C ILE A 184 23.94 -3.35 -10.44
N GLN A 185 24.41 -2.49 -11.36
CA GLN A 185 24.79 -2.91 -12.71
C GLN A 185 25.97 -3.91 -12.69
N ALA A 186 27.02 -3.63 -11.91
CA ALA A 186 28.13 -4.57 -11.73
C ALA A 186 27.69 -5.91 -11.13
N ALA A 187 26.76 -5.91 -10.17
CA ALA A 187 26.21 -7.14 -9.60
C ALA A 187 25.37 -7.92 -10.62
N ARG A 188 24.60 -7.25 -11.50
CA ARG A 188 23.85 -7.89 -12.60
C ARG A 188 24.76 -8.65 -13.57
N GLU A 189 25.98 -8.18 -13.82
CA GLU A 189 26.93 -8.87 -14.71
C GLU A 189 27.49 -10.16 -14.09
N ARG A 190 27.56 -10.24 -12.76
CA ARG A 190 28.15 -11.36 -12.03
C ARG A 190 27.14 -12.44 -11.65
N CYS A 191 25.86 -12.08 -11.56
CA CYS A 191 24.78 -12.98 -11.18
C CYS A 191 23.89 -13.32 -12.38
N ALA A 192 23.36 -14.53 -12.43
CA ALA A 192 22.39 -14.93 -13.47
C ALA A 192 20.99 -14.29 -13.29
N HIS A 193 20.87 -13.26 -12.46
CA HIS A 193 19.60 -12.71 -12.00
C HIS A 193 19.55 -11.21 -12.28
N ASN A 194 18.58 -10.79 -13.09
CA ASN A 194 18.40 -9.37 -13.39
C ASN A 194 17.57 -8.70 -12.29
N VAL A 195 18.20 -8.10 -11.28
CA VAL A 195 17.50 -7.29 -10.26
C VAL A 195 16.97 -6.00 -10.89
N LEU A 196 15.79 -5.50 -10.51
CA LEU A 196 15.21 -4.24 -11.00
C LEU A 196 15.52 -3.07 -10.06
N ILE A 197 15.54 -1.85 -10.61
CA ILE A 197 15.77 -0.60 -9.87
C ILE A 197 14.44 0.16 -9.75
N TYR A 198 13.98 0.35 -8.52
CA TYR A 198 12.85 1.19 -8.19
C TYR A 198 13.34 2.47 -7.51
N MET A 199 12.92 3.63 -8.00
CA MET A 199 13.25 4.92 -7.39
C MET A 199 11.97 5.67 -7.05
N ASP A 200 11.75 6.01 -5.77
CA ASP A 200 10.59 6.82 -5.39
C ASP A 200 10.92 8.29 -5.21
N LEU A 201 10.04 9.14 -5.77
CA LEU A 201 10.01 10.58 -5.59
C LEU A 201 9.76 10.93 -4.12
N ALA A 202 10.25 12.08 -3.67
CA ALA A 202 10.09 12.48 -2.28
C ALA A 202 8.64 12.90 -1.99
N GLY A 203 8.03 13.64 -2.92
CA GLY A 203 6.72 14.24 -2.74
C GLY A 203 6.71 15.35 -1.67
N PRO A 204 5.54 15.98 -1.44
CA PRO A 204 5.39 17.15 -0.57
C PRO A 204 5.33 16.78 0.93
N LYS A 205 6.38 16.17 1.48
CA LYS A 205 6.40 15.75 2.89
C LYS A 205 6.52 16.96 3.84
N ILE A 206 5.48 17.18 4.63
CA ILE A 206 5.44 18.22 5.66
C ILE A 206 6.28 17.77 6.85
N ARG A 207 7.12 18.66 7.39
CA ARG A 207 8.01 18.38 8.50
C ARG A 207 8.05 19.52 9.51
N THR A 208 8.48 19.19 10.73
CA THR A 208 8.87 20.19 11.73
C THR A 208 10.14 20.91 11.31
N GLY A 209 10.23 22.19 11.67
CA GLY A 209 11.43 23.00 11.55
C GLY A 209 12.55 22.53 12.48
N LYS A 210 13.67 23.25 12.47
CA LYS A 210 14.83 22.91 13.30
C LYS A 210 14.54 23.21 14.77
N VAL A 211 15.08 22.41 15.69
CA VAL A 211 15.01 22.62 17.15
C VAL A 211 16.37 23.05 17.68
N VAL A 212 16.39 24.01 18.62
CA VAL A 212 17.63 24.54 19.21
C VAL A 212 18.52 23.39 19.72
N PRO A 213 19.80 23.29 19.28
CA PRO A 213 20.72 22.28 19.77
C PRO A 213 20.98 22.42 21.26
N ARG A 214 21.20 21.30 21.94
CA ARG A 214 21.55 21.29 23.37
C ARG A 214 23.03 21.02 23.55
N TRP A 215 23.61 21.59 24.60
CA TRP A 215 25.01 21.35 24.96
C TRP A 215 25.06 20.45 26.19
N SER A 216 25.86 19.38 26.12
CA SER A 216 26.08 18.53 27.29
C SER A 216 26.97 19.24 28.32
N SER A 217 26.96 18.77 29.56
CA SER A 217 27.83 19.24 30.65
C SER A 217 29.34 19.15 30.32
N LYS A 218 29.71 18.34 29.31
CA LYS A 218 31.07 18.20 28.78
C LYS A 218 31.33 19.05 27.52
N GLY A 219 30.46 20.00 27.19
CA GLY A 219 30.61 20.88 26.02
C GLY A 219 30.36 20.21 24.66
N LYS A 220 29.87 18.97 24.60
CA LYS A 220 29.51 18.32 23.33
C LYS A 220 28.11 18.75 22.88
N ARG A 221 27.98 19.26 21.66
CA ARG A 221 26.70 19.55 20.98
C ARG A 221 25.90 18.26 20.80
N LYS A 222 24.60 18.34 21.09
CA LYS A 222 23.60 17.29 20.94
C LYS A 222 22.38 17.84 20.21
N ASP A 223 21.65 16.95 19.55
CA ASP A 223 20.41 17.33 18.88
C ASP A 223 19.39 17.85 19.90
N GLY A 224 18.74 18.95 19.51
CA GLY A 224 17.63 19.53 20.22
C GLY A 224 16.42 18.60 20.27
N PHE A 225 15.57 18.82 21.27
CA PHE A 225 14.22 18.28 21.29
C PHE A 225 13.33 19.15 22.18
N ILE A 226 12.04 19.16 21.86
CA ILE A 226 10.97 19.78 22.64
C ILE A 226 10.27 18.64 23.41
N PRO A 227 10.34 18.61 24.75
CA PRO A 227 9.55 17.67 25.54
C PRO A 227 8.08 18.07 25.46
N LEU A 228 7.20 17.09 25.25
CA LEU A 228 5.74 17.29 25.21
C LEU A 228 5.06 16.20 26.04
N GLN A 229 4.02 16.58 26.77
CA GLN A 229 3.10 15.68 27.47
C GLN A 229 1.66 15.90 27.01
N GLU A 230 0.82 14.90 27.22
CA GLU A 230 -0.62 15.00 27.00
C GLU A 230 -1.22 16.15 27.82
N GLY A 231 -2.08 16.95 27.18
CA GLY A 231 -2.72 18.13 27.75
C GLY A 231 -1.94 19.44 27.56
N GLU A 232 -0.63 19.38 27.28
CA GLU A 232 0.19 20.57 27.02
C GLU A 232 -0.17 21.25 25.69
N LEU A 233 0.21 22.52 25.58
CA LEU A 233 0.03 23.32 24.37
C LEU A 233 1.39 23.55 23.69
N ILE A 234 1.40 23.47 22.35
CA ILE A 234 2.52 23.85 21.50
C ILE A 234 2.04 24.81 20.41
N GLN A 235 2.86 25.79 20.07
CA GLN A 235 2.63 26.66 18.92
C GLN A 235 3.38 26.13 17.70
N VAL A 236 2.66 25.88 16.60
CA VAL A 236 3.23 25.58 15.30
C VAL A 236 3.28 26.88 14.49
N TRP A 237 4.48 27.39 14.23
CA TRP A 237 4.71 28.69 13.61
C TRP A 237 4.87 28.56 12.09
N LYS A 238 4.27 29.51 11.35
CA LYS A 238 4.39 29.63 9.90
C LYS A 238 5.85 29.76 9.47
N GLN A 239 6.60 30.62 10.16
CA GLN A 239 8.04 30.77 10.00
C GLN A 239 8.69 30.86 11.38
N LEU A 240 9.65 29.97 11.64
CA LEU A 240 10.43 29.99 12.86
C LEU A 240 11.80 29.38 12.58
N GLU A 241 12.86 30.12 12.89
CA GLU A 241 14.23 29.66 12.67
C GLU A 241 14.55 28.45 13.55
N TRP A 242 14.17 28.53 14.83
CA TRP A 242 14.42 27.50 15.82
C TRP A 242 13.22 27.27 16.74
N GLY A 243 12.79 26.01 16.80
CA GLY A 243 11.85 25.51 17.78
C GLY A 243 12.49 25.38 19.15
N GLU A 244 11.69 25.67 20.18
CA GLU A 244 12.11 25.79 21.56
C GLU A 244 11.11 25.13 22.52
N PRO A 245 11.59 24.58 23.65
CA PRO A 245 10.72 24.05 24.69
C PRO A 245 9.92 25.15 25.38
N ALA A 246 8.83 24.76 26.07
CA ALA A 246 8.11 25.66 26.95
C ALA A 246 9.03 26.18 28.06
N ILE A 247 8.81 27.43 28.47
CA ILE A 247 9.54 28.10 29.55
C ILE A 247 8.62 28.19 30.75
N TYR A 248 9.13 27.75 31.90
CA TYR A 248 8.44 27.81 33.19
C TYR A 248 9.22 28.73 34.14
N SER A 249 8.51 29.46 35.01
CA SER A 249 9.14 30.24 36.09
C SER A 249 9.70 29.33 37.17
N ASP A 250 10.47 29.90 38.10
CA ASP A 250 11.02 29.15 39.25
C ASP A 250 9.91 28.57 40.15
N GLU A 251 8.73 29.20 40.15
CA GLU A 251 7.52 28.75 40.84
C GLU A 251 6.70 27.72 40.02
N GLY A 252 7.19 27.33 38.84
CA GLY A 252 6.54 26.35 37.96
C GLY A 252 5.40 26.90 37.11
N ALA A 253 5.19 28.21 37.06
CA ALA A 253 4.16 28.82 36.22
C ALA A 253 4.64 28.86 34.75
N LEU A 254 3.76 28.52 33.81
CA LEU A 254 4.06 28.60 32.38
C LEU A 254 4.25 30.07 31.96
N VAL A 255 5.45 30.41 31.47
CA VAL A 255 5.83 31.75 31.00
C VAL A 255 5.70 31.85 29.48
N ALA A 256 6.12 30.82 28.75
CA ALA A 256 6.03 30.78 27.29
C ALA A 256 5.76 29.35 26.81
N LEU A 257 4.91 29.22 25.78
CA LEU A 257 4.61 27.93 25.16
C LEU A 257 5.80 27.36 24.40
N ALA A 258 5.83 26.04 24.29
CA ALA A 258 6.69 25.38 23.34
C ALA A 258 6.35 25.86 21.93
N ARG A 259 7.36 25.98 21.06
CA ARG A 259 7.20 26.46 19.68
C ARG A 259 8.00 25.64 18.70
N ILE A 260 7.45 25.40 17.51
CA ILE A 260 8.11 24.69 16.42
C ILE A 260 7.72 25.28 15.07
N GLY A 261 8.66 25.38 14.13
CA GLY A 261 8.37 25.86 12.77
C GLY A 261 7.74 24.80 11.88
N LEU A 262 7.08 25.23 10.81
CA LEU A 262 6.59 24.40 9.71
C LEU A 262 7.60 24.42 8.54
N SER A 263 7.84 23.27 7.89
CA SER A 263 8.75 23.21 6.73
C SER A 263 8.16 23.80 5.43
N LEU A 264 6.83 23.87 5.33
CA LEU A 264 6.07 24.36 4.17
C LEU A 264 5.09 25.47 4.61
N PRO A 265 5.55 26.72 4.77
CA PRO A 265 4.74 27.84 5.25
C PRO A 265 3.50 28.14 4.39
N GLU A 266 3.50 27.77 3.11
CA GLU A 266 2.39 27.93 2.17
C GLU A 266 1.14 27.10 2.53
N LEU A 267 1.29 26.11 3.41
CA LEU A 267 0.20 25.28 3.93
C LEU A 267 -0.42 25.84 5.20
N PHE A 268 0.18 26.88 5.76
CA PHE A 268 -0.19 27.42 7.06
C PHE A 268 -1.66 27.89 7.10
N ASP A 269 -2.16 28.40 5.98
CA ASP A 269 -3.51 28.97 5.89
C ASP A 269 -4.58 27.94 5.48
N GLN A 270 -4.24 26.64 5.41
CA GLN A 270 -5.09 25.57 4.85
C GLN A 270 -5.60 24.57 5.89
N VAL A 271 -5.50 24.92 7.17
CA VAL A 271 -6.01 24.12 8.29
C VAL A 271 -7.20 24.79 8.95
N SER A 272 -8.01 24.01 9.65
CA SER A 272 -9.16 24.49 10.41
C SER A 272 -9.01 24.22 11.91
N ARG A 273 -9.64 25.06 12.74
CA ARG A 273 -9.77 24.78 14.16
C ARG A 273 -10.53 23.45 14.33
N GLY A 274 -9.99 22.56 15.15
CA GLY A 274 -10.52 21.22 15.36
C GLY A 274 -9.83 20.14 14.51
N ASP A 275 -9.02 20.51 13.51
CA ASP A 275 -8.26 19.55 12.72
C ASP A 275 -7.25 18.81 13.62
N ARG A 276 -7.13 17.51 13.41
CA ARG A 276 -6.08 16.70 14.04
C ARG A 276 -4.74 16.97 13.37
N ILE A 277 -3.70 16.96 14.19
CA ILE A 277 -2.31 17.06 13.75
C ILE A 277 -1.48 15.97 14.44
N TRP A 278 -0.63 15.31 13.67
CA TRP A 278 0.28 14.28 14.18
C TRP A 278 1.72 14.65 13.87
N PHE A 279 2.62 14.32 14.80
CA PHE A 279 4.06 14.50 14.63
C PHE A 279 4.82 13.18 14.82
N ASP A 280 5.99 13.08 14.18
CA ASP A 280 6.94 11.96 14.27
C ASP A 280 6.27 10.60 14.00
N ASP A 281 5.65 10.48 12.83
CA ASP A 281 4.99 9.27 12.33
C ASP A 281 3.86 8.79 13.27
N GLY A 282 3.03 9.72 13.75
CA GLY A 282 1.86 9.43 14.58
C GLY A 282 2.15 9.20 16.06
N LYS A 283 3.39 9.39 16.54
CA LYS A 283 3.75 9.19 17.95
C LYS A 283 3.28 10.29 18.89
N ILE A 284 3.06 11.49 18.34
CA ILE A 284 2.56 12.65 19.08
C ILE A 284 1.31 13.13 18.37
N GLY A 285 0.17 13.10 19.05
CA GLY A 285 -1.10 13.56 18.53
C GLY A 285 -1.53 14.87 19.17
N GLY A 286 -2.22 15.70 18.41
CA GLY A 286 -2.84 16.92 18.91
C GLY A 286 -4.01 17.38 18.06
N VAL A 287 -4.65 18.45 18.54
CA VAL A 287 -5.78 19.12 17.88
C VAL A 287 -5.49 20.62 17.83
N ILE A 288 -5.75 21.24 16.68
CA ILE A 288 -5.62 22.69 16.50
C ILE A 288 -6.75 23.40 17.24
N GLU A 289 -6.42 24.14 18.30
CA GLU A 289 -7.39 24.87 19.13
C GLU A 289 -7.57 26.32 18.72
N GLU A 290 -6.52 26.94 18.20
CA GLU A 290 -6.51 28.35 17.80
C GLU A 290 -5.64 28.52 16.56
N ILE A 291 -6.08 29.40 15.66
CA ILE A 291 -5.35 29.80 14.48
C ILE A 291 -5.15 31.31 14.57
N SER A 292 -3.89 31.73 14.60
CA SER A 292 -3.49 33.13 14.47
C SER A 292 -2.83 33.34 13.09
N PRO A 293 -2.52 34.59 12.70
CA PRO A 293 -1.81 34.86 11.45
C PRO A 293 -0.40 34.25 11.37
N GLU A 294 0.25 33.98 12.50
CA GLU A 294 1.67 33.58 12.56
C GLU A 294 1.90 32.18 13.14
N TRP A 295 0.98 31.68 13.97
CA TRP A 295 1.04 30.34 14.55
C TRP A 295 -0.33 29.69 14.78
N TRP A 296 -0.35 28.37 14.81
CA TRP A 296 -1.46 27.58 15.35
C TRP A 296 -1.15 27.19 16.79
N THR A 297 -2.12 27.29 17.69
CA THR A 297 -2.02 26.69 19.02
C THR A 297 -2.60 25.28 18.96
N VAL A 298 -1.77 24.28 19.25
CA VAL A 298 -2.13 22.86 19.22
C VAL A 298 -2.14 22.32 20.64
N ARG A 299 -3.24 21.69 21.05
CA ARG A 299 -3.29 20.89 22.27
C ARG A 299 -2.81 19.49 21.97
N ILE A 300 -1.84 19.01 22.74
CA ILE A 300 -1.36 17.63 22.67
C ILE A 300 -2.40 16.72 23.31
N THR A 301 -2.87 15.73 22.55
CA THR A 301 -3.89 14.77 22.96
C THR A 301 -3.35 13.35 23.10
N MET A 302 -2.11 13.09 22.66
CA MET A 302 -1.51 11.75 22.76
C MET A 302 0.01 11.81 22.77
N THR A 303 0.63 11.16 23.75
CA THR A 303 2.07 10.83 23.78
C THR A 303 2.28 9.45 24.42
N ALA A 304 3.52 8.97 24.49
CA ALA A 304 3.86 7.87 25.39
C ALA A 304 3.66 8.29 26.88
N PRO A 305 3.54 7.32 27.83
CA PRO A 305 3.29 7.62 29.25
C PRO A 305 4.32 8.57 29.88
N ASP A 306 5.59 8.46 29.49
CA ASP A 306 6.68 9.32 29.99
C ASP A 306 6.83 10.63 29.19
N GLY A 307 5.83 10.96 28.35
CA GLY A 307 5.88 12.05 27.38
C GLY A 307 6.63 11.68 26.09
N ALA A 308 6.78 12.68 25.22
CA ALA A 308 7.45 12.54 23.93
C ALA A 308 8.53 13.61 23.71
N LYS A 309 9.44 13.35 22.77
CA LYS A 309 10.52 14.26 22.38
C LYS A 309 10.36 14.64 20.92
N LEU A 310 9.74 15.78 20.65
CA LEU A 310 9.63 16.31 19.30
C LEU A 310 10.99 16.85 18.84
N ARG A 311 11.48 16.36 17.70
CA ARG A 311 12.80 16.70 17.15
C ARG A 311 12.65 17.51 15.86
N SER A 312 13.77 17.98 15.34
CA SER A 312 13.85 18.59 14.01
C SER A 312 13.41 17.62 12.92
N GLU A 313 12.82 18.15 11.85
CA GLU A 313 12.57 17.48 10.57
C GLU A 313 11.70 16.21 10.67
N LYS A 314 10.87 16.14 11.72
CA LYS A 314 9.91 15.07 11.94
C LYS A 314 8.67 15.28 11.09
N GLY A 315 8.12 14.21 10.53
CA GLY A 315 6.91 14.28 9.70
C GLY A 315 5.75 14.91 10.46
N ILE A 316 4.98 15.73 9.75
CA ILE A 316 3.69 16.28 10.19
C ILE A 316 2.61 15.69 9.29
N ASN A 317 1.53 15.20 9.88
CA ASN A 317 0.34 14.73 9.18
C ASN A 317 -0.88 15.52 9.64
N LEU A 318 -1.73 15.90 8.68
CA LEU A 318 -2.91 16.75 8.87
C LEU A 318 -4.11 16.04 8.21
N PRO A 319 -4.59 14.91 8.77
CA PRO A 319 -5.55 14.01 8.12
C PRO A 319 -6.91 14.63 7.81
N ASP A 320 -7.27 15.72 8.49
CA ASP A 320 -8.56 16.40 8.34
C ASP A 320 -8.47 17.60 7.38
N SER A 321 -7.27 18.08 7.08
CA SER A 321 -7.05 19.27 6.27
C SER A 321 -6.97 18.92 4.77
N ASN A 322 -7.65 19.71 3.93
CA ASN A 322 -7.58 19.56 2.47
C ASN A 322 -6.43 20.39 1.90
N LEU A 323 -5.22 19.83 1.96
CA LEU A 323 -4.00 20.53 1.54
C LEU A 323 -3.86 20.56 0.03
N ALA A 324 -3.78 21.76 -0.53
CA ALA A 324 -3.49 22.03 -1.93
C ALA A 324 -1.98 21.96 -2.21
N LEU A 325 -1.42 20.75 -2.12
CA LEU A 325 -0.03 20.47 -2.50
C LEU A 325 0.04 19.77 -3.85
N PRO A 326 0.89 20.23 -4.78
CA PRO A 326 1.20 19.43 -5.94
C PRO A 326 1.94 18.17 -5.48
N SER A 327 1.42 16.99 -5.84
CA SER A 327 2.08 15.72 -5.49
C SER A 327 3.45 15.60 -6.18
N LEU A 328 3.57 16.18 -7.39
CA LEU A 328 4.84 16.33 -8.10
C LEU A 328 5.44 17.71 -7.81
N THR A 329 6.35 17.76 -6.83
CA THR A 329 7.01 18.99 -6.40
C THR A 329 8.03 19.51 -7.43
N GLU A 330 8.52 20.73 -7.24
CA GLU A 330 9.60 21.28 -8.08
C GLU A 330 10.91 20.49 -7.91
N GLU A 331 11.20 20.00 -6.71
CA GLU A 331 12.34 19.11 -6.47
C GLU A 331 12.17 17.77 -7.19
N ASP A 332 10.96 17.19 -7.14
CA ASP A 332 10.65 15.97 -7.87
C ASP A 332 10.82 16.16 -9.39
N ARG A 333 10.42 17.32 -9.94
CA ARG A 333 10.61 17.64 -11.37
C ARG A 333 12.09 17.70 -11.78
N ARG A 334 12.97 18.11 -10.87
CA ARG A 334 14.43 18.13 -11.10
C ARG A 334 15.05 16.74 -10.98
N THR A 335 14.47 15.90 -10.13
CA THR A 335 14.92 14.51 -9.91
C THR A 335 14.40 13.55 -10.98
N LEU A 336 13.21 13.80 -11.54
CA LEU A 336 12.55 12.90 -12.48
C LEU A 336 13.37 12.55 -13.74
N PRO A 337 14.13 13.46 -14.38
CA PRO A 337 15.02 13.10 -15.49
C PRO A 337 16.04 12.03 -15.12
N PHE A 338 16.64 12.10 -13.93
CA PHE A 338 17.61 11.11 -13.43
C PHE A 338 16.93 9.75 -13.22
N ILE A 339 15.73 9.74 -12.62
CA ILE A 339 14.93 8.52 -12.46
C ILE A 339 14.58 7.92 -13.83
N ALA A 340 14.13 8.76 -14.77
CA ALA A 340 13.75 8.34 -16.12
C ALA A 340 14.95 7.77 -16.90
N GLU A 341 16.18 8.16 -16.60
CA GLU A 341 17.38 7.59 -17.22
C GLU A 341 17.76 6.23 -16.61
N HIS A 342 17.64 6.07 -15.30
CA HIS A 342 18.29 4.97 -14.58
C HIS A 342 17.37 3.91 -13.96
N ALA A 343 16.10 4.24 -13.72
CA ALA A 343 15.17 3.35 -13.04
C ALA A 343 14.37 2.48 -14.01
N ASP A 344 13.96 1.31 -13.52
CA ASP A 344 12.96 0.45 -14.17
C ASP A 344 11.53 0.91 -13.81
N MET A 345 11.38 1.52 -12.63
CA MET A 345 10.10 1.99 -12.09
C MET A 345 10.28 3.26 -11.25
N VAL A 346 9.29 4.15 -11.30
CA VAL A 346 9.17 5.32 -10.44
C VAL A 346 8.06 5.15 -9.40
N GLY A 347 8.36 5.46 -8.15
CA GLY A 347 7.38 5.59 -7.07
C GLY A 347 6.85 7.00 -6.97
N TYR A 348 5.53 7.16 -7.05
CA TYR A 348 4.89 8.45 -6.94
C TYR A 348 4.29 8.66 -5.54
N SER A 349 5.04 9.35 -4.68
CA SER A 349 4.69 9.65 -3.30
C SER A 349 3.55 10.67 -3.20
N PHE A 350 2.70 10.51 -2.19
CA PHE A 350 1.57 11.37 -1.84
C PHE A 350 0.63 11.70 -3.01
N VAL A 351 0.51 10.81 -4.00
CA VAL A 351 -0.45 10.95 -5.09
C VAL A 351 -1.87 10.95 -4.54
N GLN A 352 -2.69 11.93 -4.92
CA GLN A 352 -4.01 12.11 -4.31
C GLN A 352 -5.15 12.23 -5.31
N ARG A 353 -4.90 12.79 -6.49
CA ARG A 353 -5.92 13.15 -7.47
C ARG A 353 -5.55 12.69 -8.86
N ARG A 354 -6.55 12.66 -9.74
CA ARG A 354 -6.37 12.32 -11.16
C ARG A 354 -5.30 13.20 -11.81
N GLU A 355 -5.34 14.49 -11.52
CA GLU A 355 -4.46 15.50 -12.10
C GLU A 355 -3.00 15.26 -11.70
N ASP A 356 -2.75 14.68 -10.52
CA ASP A 356 -1.41 14.29 -10.10
C ASP A 356 -0.84 13.21 -11.01
N VAL A 357 -1.63 12.17 -11.30
CA VAL A 357 -1.21 11.04 -12.16
C VAL A 357 -1.00 11.53 -13.59
N GLU A 358 -1.91 12.36 -14.11
CA GLU A 358 -1.79 12.98 -15.43
C GLU A 358 -0.51 13.82 -15.53
N ALA A 359 -0.16 14.58 -14.49
CA ALA A 359 1.06 15.38 -14.45
C ALA A 359 2.34 14.53 -14.51
N LEU A 360 2.40 13.41 -13.79
CA LEU A 360 3.53 12.49 -13.87
C LEU A 360 3.63 11.83 -15.25
N GLN A 361 2.50 11.34 -15.79
CA GLN A 361 2.46 10.72 -17.12
C GLN A 361 2.91 11.69 -18.21
N GLN A 362 2.47 12.94 -18.16
CA GLN A 362 2.89 13.98 -19.09
C GLN A 362 4.39 14.27 -18.97
N ALA A 363 4.92 14.35 -17.75
CA ALA A 363 6.34 14.57 -17.53
C ALA A 363 7.19 13.41 -18.08
N LEU A 364 6.78 12.16 -17.84
CA LEU A 364 7.44 10.97 -18.39
C LEU A 364 7.38 10.91 -19.91
N HIS A 365 6.25 11.34 -20.50
CA HIS A 365 6.12 11.44 -21.96
C HIS A 365 7.09 12.47 -22.54
N TYR A 366 7.21 13.64 -21.92
CA TYR A 366 8.16 14.69 -22.32
C TYR A 366 9.63 14.21 -22.23
N LEU A 367 9.94 13.37 -21.23
CA LEU A 367 11.24 12.74 -21.06
C LEU A 367 11.48 11.54 -21.99
N GLY A 368 10.53 11.21 -22.87
CA GLY A 368 10.65 10.08 -23.80
C GLY A 368 10.59 8.71 -23.12
N ARG A 369 10.07 8.63 -21.89
CA ARG A 369 9.93 7.39 -21.09
C ARG A 369 8.48 7.06 -20.72
N PRO A 370 7.52 7.05 -21.66
CA PRO A 370 6.14 6.66 -21.37
C PRO A 370 6.00 5.18 -20.94
N ASP A 371 7.05 4.38 -21.13
CA ASP A 371 7.15 2.95 -20.81
C ASP A 371 7.64 2.65 -19.38
N LEU A 372 8.11 3.67 -18.65
CA LEU A 372 8.60 3.54 -17.28
C LEU A 372 7.48 3.05 -16.36
N GLY A 373 7.75 2.07 -15.50
CA GLY A 373 6.75 1.57 -14.57
C GLY A 373 6.35 2.63 -13.55
N ILE A 374 5.05 2.83 -13.34
CA ILE A 374 4.52 3.78 -12.36
C ILE A 374 3.96 3.02 -11.16
N ILE A 375 4.45 3.32 -9.96
CA ILE A 375 3.88 2.83 -8.70
C ILE A 375 3.18 3.99 -8.00
N LEU A 376 1.86 3.92 -7.87
CA LEU A 376 1.09 4.86 -7.07
C LEU A 376 1.26 4.53 -5.58
N LYS A 377 1.78 5.45 -4.77
CA LYS A 377 1.91 5.25 -3.33
C LYS A 377 0.68 5.79 -2.63
N ILE A 378 -0.16 4.90 -2.11
CA ILE A 378 -1.38 5.29 -1.39
C ILE A 378 -1.00 5.54 0.07
N GLU A 379 -0.79 6.81 0.37
CA GLU A 379 -0.24 7.31 1.64
C GLU A 379 -1.22 8.18 2.44
N THR A 380 -2.28 8.67 1.81
CA THR A 380 -3.25 9.58 2.45
C THR A 380 -4.68 9.06 2.34
N ARG A 381 -5.57 9.58 3.18
CA ARG A 381 -7.00 9.30 3.08
C ARG A 381 -7.55 9.70 1.71
N LEU A 382 -7.18 10.88 1.21
CA LEU A 382 -7.66 11.38 -0.07
C LEU A 382 -7.21 10.49 -1.24
N ALA A 383 -5.99 9.97 -1.20
CA ALA A 383 -5.49 9.00 -2.17
C ALA A 383 -6.33 7.73 -2.19
N PHE A 384 -6.69 7.22 -1.01
CA PHE A 384 -7.54 6.04 -0.87
C PHE A 384 -8.97 6.31 -1.41
N ASP A 385 -9.59 7.42 -0.99
CA ASP A 385 -10.95 7.79 -1.41
C ASP A 385 -11.02 7.97 -2.95
N ASN A 386 -9.95 8.43 -3.59
CA ASN A 386 -9.84 8.60 -5.05
C ASN A 386 -9.25 7.40 -5.79
N LEU A 387 -8.88 6.30 -5.11
CA LEU A 387 -8.13 5.19 -5.69
C LEU A 387 -8.72 4.64 -7.00
N PRO A 388 -10.05 4.45 -7.15
CA PRO A 388 -10.64 4.02 -8.42
C PRO A 388 -10.25 4.92 -9.61
N THR A 389 -10.33 6.24 -9.44
CA THR A 389 -9.96 7.21 -10.47
C THR A 389 -8.45 7.22 -10.70
N LEU A 390 -7.63 7.10 -9.65
CA LEU A 390 -6.18 7.02 -9.78
C LEU A 390 -5.76 5.78 -10.59
N LEU A 391 -6.36 4.62 -10.33
CA LEU A 391 -6.11 3.37 -11.07
C LEU A 391 -6.46 3.53 -12.55
N LEU A 392 -7.68 3.97 -12.87
CA LEU A 392 -8.13 4.16 -14.25
C LEU A 392 -7.24 5.16 -15.01
N THR A 393 -6.75 6.19 -14.33
CA THR A 393 -5.86 7.19 -14.93
C THR A 393 -4.46 6.63 -15.14
N ALA A 394 -3.91 5.92 -14.16
CA ALA A 394 -2.60 5.31 -14.27
C ALA A 394 -2.56 4.23 -15.37
N MET A 395 -3.66 3.49 -15.59
CA MET A 395 -3.79 2.49 -16.66
C MET A 395 -3.61 3.04 -18.09
N LYS A 396 -3.54 4.37 -18.27
CA LYS A 396 -3.08 4.98 -19.54
C LYS A 396 -1.61 4.63 -19.84
N SER A 397 -0.82 4.36 -18.80
CA SER A 397 0.56 3.84 -18.89
C SER A 397 0.57 2.32 -18.99
N PRO A 398 1.55 1.71 -19.69
CA PRO A 398 1.58 0.26 -19.93
C PRO A 398 1.96 -0.58 -18.71
N LYS A 399 2.60 0.01 -17.70
CA LYS A 399 3.11 -0.69 -16.50
C LYS A 399 2.71 0.09 -15.25
N VAL A 400 1.79 -0.46 -14.46
CA VAL A 400 1.20 0.21 -13.31
C VAL A 400 1.19 -0.72 -12.12
N GLY A 401 1.57 -0.22 -10.95
CA GLY A 401 1.42 -0.88 -9.67
C GLY A 401 0.91 0.07 -8.59
N VAL A 402 0.54 -0.49 -7.45
CA VAL A 402 0.15 0.26 -6.25
C VAL A 402 1.01 -0.15 -5.08
N MET A 403 1.50 0.82 -4.31
CA MET A 403 2.11 0.55 -3.01
C MET A 403 1.13 0.92 -1.91
N ILE A 404 0.83 -0.05 -1.05
CA ILE A 404 0.11 0.18 0.20
C ILE A 404 1.13 0.73 1.20
N ALA A 405 1.30 2.05 1.21
CA ALA A 405 2.34 2.71 1.99
C ALA A 405 1.85 2.99 3.42
N ARG A 406 1.81 1.90 4.21
CA ARG A 406 1.12 1.84 5.52
C ARG A 406 1.66 2.80 6.59
N GLY A 407 2.89 3.29 6.44
CA GLY A 407 3.51 4.21 7.41
C GLY A 407 2.72 5.50 7.54
N ASP A 408 2.74 6.33 6.50
CA ASP A 408 1.98 7.57 6.46
C ASP A 408 0.46 7.28 6.43
N LEU A 409 0.02 6.24 5.72
CA LEU A 409 -1.41 5.92 5.60
C LEU A 409 -2.07 5.60 6.94
N ALA A 410 -1.41 4.87 7.84
CA ALA A 410 -1.98 4.54 9.16
C ALA A 410 -2.20 5.79 10.03
N VAL A 411 -1.35 6.80 9.89
CA VAL A 411 -1.52 8.10 10.58
C VAL A 411 -2.70 8.85 9.98
N GLU A 412 -2.86 8.79 8.66
CA GLU A 412 -3.89 9.52 7.91
C GLU A 412 -5.30 8.96 8.12
N VAL A 413 -5.49 7.63 8.00
CA VAL A 413 -6.82 7.00 8.19
C VAL A 413 -7.11 6.62 9.64
N GLY A 414 -6.08 6.59 10.49
CA GLY A 414 -6.13 6.15 11.88
C GLY A 414 -5.83 4.66 12.07
N TRP A 415 -5.28 4.33 13.24
CA TRP A 415 -4.75 2.99 13.59
C TRP A 415 -5.76 1.84 13.51
N SER A 416 -7.05 2.11 13.70
CA SER A 416 -8.08 1.06 13.58
C SER A 416 -8.50 0.84 12.13
N ARG A 417 -8.63 1.94 11.36
CA ARG A 417 -9.10 1.87 9.96
C ARG A 417 -8.04 1.33 9.01
N ILE A 418 -6.75 1.40 9.36
CA ILE A 418 -5.72 0.78 8.50
C ILE A 418 -5.96 -0.73 8.32
N ALA A 419 -6.59 -1.40 9.29
CA ALA A 419 -6.91 -2.83 9.22
C ALA A 419 -7.85 -3.18 8.05
N GLU A 420 -8.86 -2.33 7.78
CA GLU A 420 -9.79 -2.49 6.66
C GLU A 420 -9.24 -1.85 5.36
N VAL A 421 -8.66 -0.66 5.44
CA VAL A 421 -8.20 0.11 4.27
C VAL A 421 -7.13 -0.64 3.46
N GLN A 422 -6.18 -1.30 4.12
CA GLN A 422 -5.16 -2.10 3.42
C GLN A 422 -5.78 -3.27 2.63
N GLU A 423 -6.85 -3.87 3.15
CA GLU A 423 -7.57 -4.97 2.48
C GLU A 423 -8.37 -4.44 1.28
N GLU A 424 -9.00 -3.28 1.44
CA GLU A 424 -9.76 -2.59 0.39
C GLU A 424 -8.88 -2.16 -0.78
N ILE A 425 -7.70 -1.58 -0.51
CA ILE A 425 -6.73 -1.27 -1.56
C ILE A 425 -6.34 -2.55 -2.31
N GLY A 426 -6.08 -3.65 -1.57
CA GLY A 426 -5.77 -4.94 -2.17
C GLY A 426 -6.90 -5.49 -3.05
N TRP A 427 -8.17 -5.36 -2.63
CA TRP A 427 -9.33 -5.79 -3.43
C TRP A 427 -9.51 -4.97 -4.71
N LEU A 428 -9.31 -3.65 -4.63
CA LEU A 428 -9.38 -2.77 -5.81
C LEU A 428 -8.25 -3.07 -6.80
N CYS A 429 -7.04 -3.33 -6.31
CA CYS A 429 -5.92 -3.77 -7.13
C CYS A 429 -6.21 -5.11 -7.80
N GLU A 430 -6.80 -6.06 -7.07
CA GLU A 430 -7.20 -7.37 -7.59
C GLU A 430 -8.24 -7.25 -8.71
N ALA A 431 -9.27 -6.42 -8.51
CA ALA A 431 -10.29 -6.15 -9.51
C ALA A 431 -9.73 -5.43 -10.75
N ALA A 432 -8.71 -4.59 -10.54
CA ALA A 432 -7.99 -3.91 -11.60
C ALA A 432 -6.89 -4.78 -12.25
N HIS A 433 -6.66 -6.01 -11.79
CA HIS A 433 -5.49 -6.83 -12.14
C HIS A 433 -4.16 -6.06 -12.02
N ILE A 434 -4.08 -5.06 -11.15
CA ILE A 434 -2.88 -4.27 -10.94
C ILE A 434 -2.09 -4.88 -9.79
N PRO A 435 -0.78 -5.17 -9.98
CA PRO A 435 0.05 -5.69 -8.91
C PRO A 435 0.17 -4.69 -7.76
N ASN A 436 0.05 -5.18 -6.53
CA ASN A 436 0.28 -4.35 -5.34
C ASN A 436 1.54 -4.73 -4.56
N ILE A 437 2.08 -3.74 -3.85
CA ILE A 437 3.23 -3.84 -2.97
C ILE A 437 2.76 -3.64 -1.53
N TRP A 438 2.98 -4.65 -0.69
CA TRP A 438 2.78 -4.55 0.75
C TRP A 438 4.01 -3.89 1.38
N ALA A 439 3.88 -2.64 1.81
CA ALA A 439 5.02 -1.83 2.20
C ALA A 439 4.96 -1.30 3.62
N THR A 440 6.17 -0.93 4.09
CA THR A 440 6.47 -0.33 5.39
C THR A 440 6.34 -1.30 6.55
N GLN A 441 7.37 -1.36 7.40
CA GLN A 441 7.42 -2.11 8.65
C GLN A 441 7.28 -3.65 8.58
N VAL A 442 7.33 -4.24 7.38
CA VAL A 442 7.44 -5.70 7.24
C VAL A 442 8.79 -6.15 7.81
N LEU A 443 8.78 -6.96 8.86
CA LEU A 443 9.99 -7.46 9.54
C LEU A 443 10.97 -6.32 9.96
N GLU A 444 10.45 -5.16 10.35
CA GLU A 444 11.21 -3.95 10.70
C GLU A 444 12.25 -4.17 11.82
N ASN A 445 11.79 -4.70 12.96
CA ASN A 445 12.60 -5.01 14.13
C ASN A 445 13.58 -6.13 13.81
N LEU A 446 13.21 -7.09 12.96
CA LEU A 446 14.15 -8.11 12.50
C LEU A 446 15.28 -7.47 11.68
N ALA A 447 14.97 -6.58 10.74
CA ALA A 447 15.97 -5.87 9.95
C ALA A 447 16.88 -4.98 10.82
N LYS A 448 16.32 -4.33 11.85
CA LYS A 448 17.05 -3.40 12.75
C LYS A 448 17.86 -4.10 13.85
N THR A 449 17.29 -5.10 14.50
CA THR A 449 17.82 -5.70 15.76
C THR A 449 18.22 -7.16 15.62
N GLY A 450 17.85 -7.80 14.51
CA GLY A 450 18.12 -9.22 14.28
C GLY A 450 17.09 -10.16 14.91
N LEU A 451 16.04 -9.64 15.56
CA LEU A 451 14.96 -10.43 16.17
C LEU A 451 13.59 -9.97 15.66
N ALA A 452 12.78 -10.91 15.16
CA ALA A 452 11.40 -10.65 14.80
C ALA A 452 10.49 -10.79 16.02
N THR A 453 9.49 -9.92 16.11
CA THR A 453 8.35 -10.08 17.00
C THR A 453 7.32 -11.04 16.40
N ARG A 454 6.40 -11.56 17.22
CA ARG A 454 5.30 -12.42 16.72
C ARG A 454 4.38 -11.65 15.75
N ALA A 455 4.11 -10.38 16.05
CA ALA A 455 3.28 -9.52 15.21
C ALA A 455 3.89 -9.35 13.80
N GLU A 456 5.21 -9.20 13.70
CA GLU A 456 5.89 -9.08 12.41
C GLU A 456 5.89 -10.37 11.60
N ILE A 457 5.86 -11.54 12.24
CA ILE A 457 5.69 -12.81 11.51
C ILE A 457 4.28 -12.90 10.91
N THR A 458 3.25 -12.50 11.67
CA THR A 458 1.89 -12.41 11.15
C THR A 458 1.78 -11.38 10.02
N ASP A 459 2.43 -10.23 10.16
CA ASP A 459 2.47 -9.21 9.11
C ASP A 459 3.20 -9.70 7.85
N ALA A 460 4.32 -10.41 8.00
CA ALA A 460 5.02 -11.03 6.87
C ALA A 460 4.14 -12.06 6.13
N VAL A 461 3.29 -12.82 6.85
CA VAL A 461 2.30 -13.72 6.22
C VAL A 461 1.24 -12.95 5.44
N ALA A 462 0.86 -11.75 5.88
CA ALA A 462 -0.02 -10.88 5.09
C ALA A 462 0.71 -10.30 3.87
N ALA A 463 1.97 -9.90 4.04
CA ALA A 463 2.81 -9.32 2.99
C ALA A 463 3.00 -10.27 1.79
N VAL A 464 3.19 -11.57 2.05
CA VAL A 464 3.34 -12.59 0.98
C VAL A 464 2.03 -12.93 0.25
N ARG A 465 0.95 -12.20 0.51
CA ARG A 465 -0.29 -12.27 -0.29
C ARG A 465 -0.30 -11.26 -1.44
N ALA A 466 0.59 -10.27 -1.38
CA ALA A 466 0.78 -9.25 -2.40
C ALA A 466 1.69 -9.76 -3.53
N GLU A 467 1.71 -9.05 -4.66
CA GLU A 467 2.66 -9.34 -5.74
C GLU A 467 4.09 -9.02 -5.36
N CYS A 468 4.27 -8.10 -4.41
CA CYS A 468 5.56 -7.73 -3.89
C CYS A 468 5.47 -7.35 -2.40
N ALA A 469 6.47 -7.73 -1.63
CA ALA A 469 6.64 -7.30 -0.25
C ALA A 469 7.90 -6.42 -0.15
N MET A 470 7.77 -5.26 0.49
CA MET A 470 8.87 -4.31 0.66
C MET A 470 9.47 -4.41 2.07
N LEU A 471 10.77 -4.69 2.13
CA LEU A 471 11.58 -4.57 3.33
C LEU A 471 12.32 -3.21 3.33
N ASN A 472 12.34 -2.59 4.51
CA ASN A 472 13.14 -1.40 4.76
C ASN A 472 14.64 -1.75 4.87
N LYS A 473 15.44 -0.83 5.41
CA LYS A 473 16.89 -1.00 5.61
C LYS A 473 17.24 -1.37 7.06
N GLY A 474 18.34 -2.08 7.25
CA GLY A 474 18.90 -2.36 8.57
C GLY A 474 20.09 -3.33 8.53
N PRO A 475 20.89 -3.41 9.60
CA PRO A 475 22.11 -4.23 9.64
C PRO A 475 21.84 -5.74 9.48
N TYR A 476 20.60 -6.19 9.73
CA TYR A 476 20.19 -7.59 9.58
C TYR A 476 19.24 -7.80 8.38
N ILE A 477 19.28 -6.91 7.37
CA ILE A 477 18.39 -6.99 6.21
C ILE A 477 18.51 -8.32 5.45
N VAL A 478 19.72 -8.86 5.32
CA VAL A 478 19.99 -10.20 4.77
C VAL A 478 19.21 -11.29 5.52
N LYS A 479 19.12 -11.19 6.85
CA LYS A 479 18.33 -12.13 7.67
C LYS A 479 16.83 -11.94 7.47
N ALA A 480 16.37 -10.69 7.32
CA ALA A 480 14.97 -10.38 7.05
C ALA A 480 14.51 -10.94 5.70
N VAL A 481 15.29 -10.76 4.63
CA VAL A 481 15.01 -11.34 3.29
C VAL A 481 14.89 -12.86 3.38
N LYS A 482 15.88 -13.56 3.97
CA LYS A 482 15.83 -15.03 4.15
C LYS A 482 14.62 -15.50 4.96
N THR A 483 14.17 -14.69 5.91
CA THR A 483 13.01 -15.02 6.74
C THR A 483 11.72 -14.87 5.94
N LEU A 484 11.60 -13.79 5.16
CA LEU A 484 10.46 -13.56 4.29
C LEU A 484 10.33 -14.64 3.21
N GLN A 485 11.43 -15.00 2.53
CA GLN A 485 11.48 -16.11 1.55
C GLN A 485 10.97 -17.42 2.17
N LYS A 486 11.46 -17.78 3.36
CA LYS A 486 10.99 -18.98 4.07
C LYS A 486 9.51 -18.94 4.46
N ILE A 487 8.97 -17.76 4.73
CA ILE A 487 7.54 -17.59 5.02
C ILE A 487 6.73 -17.79 3.73
N ASP A 488 7.16 -17.17 2.62
CA ASP A 488 6.52 -17.32 1.30
C ASP A 488 6.51 -18.80 0.86
N ASP A 489 7.67 -19.46 0.83
CA ASP A 489 7.81 -20.89 0.47
C ASP A 489 6.87 -21.80 1.29
N ARG A 490 6.69 -21.49 2.58
CA ARG A 490 5.85 -22.28 3.47
C ARG A 490 4.36 -22.02 3.24
N MET A 491 4.00 -20.79 2.90
CA MET A 491 2.62 -20.34 2.71
C MET A 491 2.10 -20.64 1.30
N ASP A 492 2.97 -20.67 0.29
CA ASP A 492 2.61 -20.84 -1.13
C ASP A 492 1.66 -22.03 -1.37
N ALA A 493 1.99 -23.19 -0.79
CA ALA A 493 1.16 -24.38 -0.95
C ALA A 493 -0.12 -24.41 -0.08
N HIS A 494 -0.28 -23.48 0.86
CA HIS A 494 -1.47 -23.38 1.73
C HIS A 494 -2.42 -22.27 1.30
N GLN A 495 -1.94 -21.27 0.58
CA GLN A 495 -2.70 -20.07 0.31
C GLN A 495 -2.21 -19.39 -0.98
N TYR A 496 -3.15 -19.11 -1.88
CA TYR A 496 -2.91 -18.21 -3.01
C TYR A 496 -3.63 -16.89 -2.74
N LYS A 497 -2.87 -15.82 -2.50
CA LYS A 497 -3.42 -14.52 -2.08
C LYS A 497 -4.35 -14.65 -0.87
N LYS A 498 -5.65 -14.38 -1.02
CA LYS A 498 -6.66 -14.50 0.04
C LYS A 498 -7.40 -15.86 0.03
N LYS A 499 -7.11 -16.73 -0.95
CA LYS A 499 -7.78 -18.01 -1.11
C LYS A 499 -6.97 -19.14 -0.47
N PRO A 500 -7.51 -19.87 0.52
CA PRO A 500 -6.85 -21.05 1.04
C PRO A 500 -6.84 -22.17 0.00
N TYR A 501 -5.70 -22.86 -0.10
CA TYR A 501 -5.57 -24.11 -0.81
C TYR A 501 -5.47 -25.24 0.21
N LEU A 502 -6.37 -26.22 0.07
CA LEU A 502 -6.48 -27.34 1.00
C LEU A 502 -5.47 -28.43 0.65
N ARG A 503 -4.18 -28.12 0.74
CA ARG A 503 -3.14 -29.15 0.67
C ARG A 503 -3.35 -30.15 1.82
N PRO A 504 -2.97 -31.43 1.65
CA PRO A 504 -3.09 -32.41 2.70
C PRO A 504 -2.44 -31.94 4.01
N LEU A 505 -3.18 -32.04 5.12
CA LEU A 505 -2.67 -31.74 6.44
C LEU A 505 -1.91 -32.95 6.97
N ARG A 506 -0.60 -32.80 7.16
CA ARG A 506 0.24 -33.87 7.71
C ARG A 506 -0.27 -34.36 9.07
N VAL A 507 -0.74 -33.44 9.92
CA VAL A 507 -1.35 -33.78 11.21
C VAL A 507 -2.59 -34.68 11.07
N ALA A 508 -3.40 -34.49 10.02
CA ALA A 508 -4.55 -35.35 9.77
C ALA A 508 -4.11 -36.74 9.29
N GLN A 509 -3.09 -36.81 8.43
CA GLN A 509 -2.50 -38.08 8.00
C GLN A 509 -1.90 -38.86 9.18
N ASP A 510 -1.08 -38.19 10.00
CA ASP A 510 -0.44 -38.78 11.18
C ASP A 510 -1.50 -39.26 12.18
N PHE A 511 -2.55 -38.46 12.42
CA PHE A 511 -3.67 -38.84 13.29
C PHE A 511 -4.40 -40.08 12.75
N LEU A 512 -4.78 -40.08 11.47
CA LEU A 512 -5.50 -41.21 10.86
C LEU A 512 -4.66 -42.51 10.86
N LEU A 513 -3.34 -42.41 10.69
CA LEU A 513 -2.42 -43.55 10.82
C LEU A 513 -2.29 -44.05 12.26
N SER A 514 -2.54 -43.20 13.25
CA SER A 514 -2.52 -43.57 14.67
C SER A 514 -3.83 -44.19 15.17
N LEU A 515 -4.91 -44.15 14.38
CA LEU A 515 -6.16 -44.79 14.74
C LEU A 515 -6.00 -46.32 14.68
N PRO A 516 -6.51 -47.06 15.68
CA PRO A 516 -6.49 -48.53 15.65
C PRO A 516 -7.18 -49.04 14.37
N GLY A 517 -6.63 -50.11 13.80
CA GLY A 517 -7.19 -50.71 12.60
C GLY A 517 -8.58 -51.29 12.87
N PRO A 518 -9.42 -51.52 11.84
CA PRO A 518 -10.75 -52.11 12.01
C PRO A 518 -10.76 -53.51 12.66
N SER A 519 -9.59 -54.14 12.88
CA SER A 519 -9.41 -55.43 13.56
C SER A 519 -9.14 -55.34 15.07
N ASP A 520 -8.93 -54.15 15.64
CA ASP A 520 -8.62 -53.96 17.07
C ASP A 520 -9.86 -53.59 17.92
N VAL A 521 -11.06 -53.66 17.32
CA VAL A 521 -12.35 -53.52 18.00
C VAL A 521 -13.08 -54.87 17.95
N ASN A 522 -12.58 -55.84 18.70
CA ASN A 522 -13.29 -57.08 19.06
C ASN A 522 -13.24 -57.29 20.56
#